data_AF-A0A0G0LW68-F1
#
_entry.id   AF-A0A0G0LW68-F1
#
_cell.length_a   1.000
_cell.length_b   1.000
_cell.length_c   1.000
_cell.angle_alpha   90.00
_cell.angle_beta   90.00
_cell.angle_gamma   90.00
#
_symmetry.space_group_name_H-M   'P 1'
#
loop_
_entity.id
_entity.type
_entity.pdbx_description
1 polymer ?
#
loop_
_entity_poly.entity_id
_entity_poly.type
_entity_poly.pdbx_seq_one_letter_code
_entity_poly.pdbx_strand_id
1 'polypeptide(L)' 'MSVRSKENLALSPIFMEIGWRISLPLVGMVIVGNWLDKKLQTEPIFIFIGIFLSLFTSSYSIFRMIKKYTRED' A
#
# COMPACT_ATOMS: atom_id res chain seq x y z
N MET A 1 -27.18 -22.33 2.67
CA MET A 1 -25.74 -21.94 2.66
C MET A 1 -25.30 -21.68 4.09
N SER A 2 -24.27 -22.40 4.54
CA SER A 2 -23.71 -22.27 5.90
C SER A 2 -23.15 -20.86 6.13
N VAL A 3 -23.48 -20.26 7.28
CA VAL A 3 -23.06 -18.90 7.72
C VAL A 3 -21.54 -18.71 7.57
N ARG A 4 -20.77 -19.78 7.82
CA ARG A 4 -19.30 -19.83 7.72
C ARG A 4 -18.75 -19.59 6.31
N SER A 5 -19.54 -19.81 5.26
CA SER A 5 -19.13 -19.52 3.88
C SER A 5 -19.21 -18.03 3.54
N LYS A 6 -20.11 -17.26 4.18
CA LYS A 6 -20.28 -15.83 3.92
C LYS A 6 -19.15 -15.00 4.56
N GLU A 7 -18.64 -15.45 5.71
CA GLU A 7 -17.49 -14.83 6.38
C GLU A 7 -16.22 -14.93 5.54
N ASN A 8 -15.90 -16.11 5.00
CA ASN A 8 -14.74 -16.29 4.11
C ASN A 8 -14.84 -15.45 2.83
N LEU A 9 -16.07 -15.28 2.30
CA LEU A 9 -16.32 -14.44 1.13
C LEU A 9 -16.16 -12.94 1.46
N ALA A 10 -16.51 -12.51 2.67
CA ALA A 10 -16.39 -11.12 3.13
C ALA A 10 -14.95 -10.71 3.50
N LEU A 11 -14.07 -11.68 3.79
CA LEU A 11 -12.65 -11.42 4.07
C LEU A 11 -11.82 -11.24 2.78
N SER A 12 -12.21 -11.92 1.68
CA SER A 12 -11.50 -11.83 0.40
C SER A 12 -11.31 -10.41 -0.18
N PRO A 13 -12.30 -9.49 -0.12
CA PRO A 13 -12.17 -8.14 -0.65
C PRO A 13 -11.26 -7.26 0.22
N ILE A 14 -11.27 -7.47 1.54
CA ILE A 14 -10.49 -6.70 2.51
C ILE A 14 -9.00 -6.95 2.30
N PHE A 15 -8.60 -8.21 2.13
CA PHE A 15 -7.21 -8.56 1.82
C PHE A 15 -6.74 -7.96 0.49
N MET A 16 -7.61 -7.96 -0.52
CA MET A 16 -7.31 -7.34 -1.81
C MET A 16 -7.12 -5.82 -1.70
N GLU A 17 -7.98 -5.15 -0.92
CA GLU A 17 -7.89 -3.71 -0.70
C GLU A 17 -6.59 -3.32 0.01
N ILE A 18 -6.20 -4.05 1.05
CA ILE A 18 -4.94 -3.84 1.78
C ILE A 18 -3.75 -4.04 0.83
N GLY A 19 -3.78 -5.13 0.05
CA GLY A 19 -2.73 -5.44 -0.93
C GLY A 19 -2.53 -4.31 -1.94
N TRP A 20 -3.63 -3.76 -2.47
CA TRP A 20 -3.56 -2.64 -3.41
C TRP A 20 -3.05 -1.34 -2.77
N ARG A 21 -3.48 -1.06 -1.52
CA ARG A 21 -3.05 0.13 -0.77
C ARG A 21 -1.55 0.16 -0.46
N ILE A 22 -0.89 -1.00 -0.41
CA ILE A 22 0.57 -1.11 -0.21
C ILE A 22 1.30 -1.16 -1.56
N SER A 23 0.79 -1.96 -2.50
CA SER A 23 1.48 -2.23 -3.76
C SER A 23 1.49 -0.99 -4.67
N LEU A 24 0.39 -0.25 -4.71
CA LEU A 24 0.27 0.90 -5.61
C LEU A 24 1.27 2.03 -5.27
N PRO A 25 1.42 2.47 -4.00
CA PRO A 25 2.46 3.43 -3.64
C PRO A 25 3.87 2.91 -3.86
N LEU A 26 4.13 1.64 -3.54
CA LEU A 26 5.47 1.06 -3.68
C LEU A 26 5.91 1.03 -5.14
N VAL A 27 5.07 0.46 -6.03
CA VAL A 27 5.37 0.37 -7.46
C VAL A 27 5.50 1.78 -8.06
N GLY A 28 4.59 2.69 -7.70
CA GLY A 28 4.64 4.08 -8.16
C GLY A 28 5.95 4.77 -7.76
N MET A 29 6.33 4.68 -6.48
CA MET A 29 7.57 5.29 -5.97
C MET A 29 8.82 4.66 -6.57
N VAL A 30 8.85 3.34 -6.80
CA VAL A 30 9.98 2.66 -7.44
C VAL A 30 10.12 3.10 -8.91
N ILE A 31 9.02 3.22 -9.66
CA ILE A 31 9.07 3.69 -11.05
C ILE A 31 9.59 5.12 -11.12
N VAL A 32 9.07 6.01 -10.26
CA VAL A 32 9.51 7.40 -10.19
C VAL A 32 10.96 7.51 -9.73
N GLY A 33 11.34 6.74 -8.70
CA GLY A 33 12.70 6.68 -8.17
C GLY A 33 13.69 6.22 -9.23
N ASN A 34 13.38 5.14 -9.95
CA ASN A 34 14.23 4.63 -11.02
C ASN A 34 14.36 5.63 -12.19
N TRP A 35 13.29 6.35 -12.52
CA TRP A 35 13.35 7.40 -13.54
C TRP A 35 14.24 8.57 -13.10
N LEU A 36 14.16 8.99 -11.84
CA LEU A 36 15.02 10.03 -11.26
C LEU A 36 16.47 9.57 -11.19
N ASP A 37 16.72 8.35 -10.70
CA ASP A 37 18.05 7.76 -10.61
C ASP A 37 18.74 7.73 -11.98
N LYS A 38 18.04 7.28 -13.03
CA LYS A 38 18.56 7.30 -14.41
C LYS A 38 18.83 8.71 -14.94
N LYS A 39 17.97 9.68 -14.63
CA LYS A 39 18.10 11.06 -15.13
C LYS A 39 19.24 11.82 -14.45
N LEU A 40 19.46 11.55 -13.17
CA LEU A 40 20.47 12.22 -12.36
C LEU A 40 21.79 11.44 -12.27
N GLN A 41 21.87 10.28 -12.94
CA GLN A 41 23.01 9.36 -12.85
C GLN A 41 23.36 9.00 -11.40
N THR A 42 22.35 8.94 -10.54
CA THR A 42 22.49 8.47 -9.16
C THR A 42 22.14 6.99 -9.14
N GLU A 43 23.00 6.18 -8.52
CA GLU A 43 22.73 4.76 -8.30
C GLU A 43 22.50 4.48 -6.81
N PRO A 44 21.50 3.65 -6.45
CA PRO A 44 20.07 3.77 -6.67
C PRO A 44 19.41 4.48 -5.47
N ILE A 45 19.71 5.77 -5.28
CA ILE A 45 19.36 6.51 -4.06
C ILE A 45 17.87 6.84 -4.02
N PHE A 46 17.30 7.27 -5.14
CA PHE A 46 15.90 7.69 -5.19
C PHE A 46 14.94 6.51 -5.05
N ILE A 47 15.32 5.32 -5.51
CA ILE A 47 14.57 4.08 -5.23
C ILE A 47 14.50 3.82 -3.72
N PHE A 48 15.61 3.92 -2.98
CA PHE A 48 15.60 3.72 -1.52
C PHE A 48 14.70 4.74 -0.82
N ILE A 49 14.83 6.02 -1.16
CA ILE A 49 13.95 7.08 -0.63
C ILE A 49 12.49 6.78 -0.97
N GLY A 50 12.21 6.36 -2.19
CA GLY A 50 10.88 5.96 -2.65
C GLY A 50 10.30 4.80 -1.84
N ILE A 51 11.09 3.79 -1.50
CA ILE A 51 10.66 2.67 -0.66
C ILE A 51 10.27 3.18 0.73
N PHE A 52 11.11 4.01 1.38
CA PHE A 52 10.76 4.58 2.69
C PHE A 52 9.50 5.44 2.63
N LEU A 53 9.37 6.32 1.63
CA LEU A 53 8.16 7.13 1.42
C LEU A 53 6.93 6.26 1.20
N SER A 54 7.05 5.19 0.42
CA SER A 54 5.97 4.24 0.17
C SER A 54 5.54 3.52 1.45
N LEU A 55 6.50 3.18 2.33
CA LEU A 55 6.24 2.55 3.62
C LEU A 55 5.41 3.49 4.50
N PHE A 56 5.85 4.74 4.70
CA PHE A 56 5.11 5.71 5.52
C PHE A 56 3.72 6.00 4.94
N THR A 57 3.62 6.17 3.62
CA THR A 57 2.35 6.44 2.94
C THR A 57 1.37 5.26 3.10
N SER A 58 1.87 4.03 2.92
CA SER A 58 1.07 2.82 3.07
C SER A 58 0.63 2.62 4.51
N SER A 59 1.54 2.77 5.47
CA SER A 59 1.24 2.70 6.91
C SER A 59 0.18 3.73 7.31
N TYR A 60 0.31 4.98 6.85
CA TYR A 60 -0.68 6.02 7.12
C TYR A 60 -2.04 5.72 6.49
N SER A 61 -2.07 5.22 5.25
CA SER A 61 -3.30 4.82 4.56
C SER A 61 -4.04 3.70 5.31
N ILE A 62 -3.31 2.68 5.76
CA ILE A 62 -3.85 1.57 6.55
C ILE A 62 -4.33 2.07 7.91
N PHE A 63 -3.54 2.89 8.60
CA PHE A 63 -3.92 3.46 9.90
C PHE A 63 -5.22 4.28 9.80
N ARG A 64 -5.33 5.10 8.76
CA ARG A 64 -6.56 5.87 8.49
C ARG A 64 -7.74 4.96 8.17
N MET A 65 -7.52 3.87 7.42
CA MET A 65 -8.54 2.87 7.11
C MET A 65 -9.09 2.23 8.39
N ILE A 66 -8.21 1.69 9.23
CA ILE A 66 -8.58 1.08 10.51
C ILE A 66 -9.33 2.09 11.39
N LYS A 67 -8.78 3.30 11.54
CA LYS A 67 -9.41 4.37 12.33
C LYS A 67 -10.80 4.74 11.83
N LYS A 68 -11.05 4.67 10.51
CA LYS A 68 -12.38 4.91 9.95
C LYS A 68 -13.34 3.80 10.37
N TYR A 69 -12.94 2.54 10.23
CA TYR A 69 -13.75 1.39 10.65
C TYR A 69 -14.02 1.37 12.17
N THR A 70 -13.09 1.85 13.00
CA THR A 70 -13.27 1.92 14.46
C THR A 70 -14.04 3.15 14.94
N ARG A 71 -14.27 4.16 14.09
CA ARG A 71 -14.98 5.41 14.47
C ARG A 71 -16.43 5.47 14.00
N GLU A 72 -16.92 4.44 13.32
CA GLU A 72 -18.33 4.35 12.89
C GLU A 72 -19.24 3.71 13.96
N ASP A 73 -18.89 3.87 15.25
CA ASP A 73 -19.71 3.55 16.43
C ASP A 73 -20.13 4.83 17.17
#